data_AF-A0A7S1ZZ42-F1
#
_entry.id   AF-A0A7S1ZZ42-F1
#
_cell.length_a   1.000
_cell.length_b   1.000
_cell.length_c   1.000
_cell.angle_alpha   90.00
_cell.angle_beta   90.00
_cell.angle_gamma   90.00
#
_symmetry.space_group_name_H-M   'P 1'
#
loop_
_entity.id
_entity.type
_entity.pdbx_description
1 polymer ?
#
loop_
_entity_poly.entity_id
_entity_poly.type
_entity_poly.pdbx_seq_one_letter_code
_entity_poly.pdbx_strand_id
1 'polypeptide(L)'
;NDMESKVLFMYAGFVSHWTEPGHLTYKYFLRAYEVGMQTGNIDWAMFSLRTSNNTALMIGKPLACIEKECKSCIELMHEYKQKNVINWLLSIWQLVLNLMGDSDDPRVLSGHAMQQEDLLK
;
A
#
# COMPACT_ATOMS: atom_id res chain seq x y z
N ASN A 1 8.77 21.17 0.62
CA ASN A 1 8.77 21.47 2.07
C ASN A 1 8.84 20.14 2.80
N ASP A 2 9.75 19.94 3.75
CA ASP A 2 10.01 18.63 4.39
C ASP A 2 8.73 17.97 4.96
N MET A 3 7.83 18.80 5.49
CA MET A 3 6.58 18.33 6.11
C MET A 3 5.46 17.95 5.14
N GLU A 4 5.57 18.28 3.85
CA GLU A 4 4.46 18.15 2.88
C GLU A 4 4.04 16.68 2.69
N SER A 5 5.00 15.76 2.59
CA SER A 5 4.72 14.31 2.49
C SER A 5 3.90 13.81 3.68
N LYS A 6 4.29 14.18 4.91
CA LYS A 6 3.57 13.83 6.13
C LYS A 6 2.17 14.43 6.17
N VAL A 7 2.03 15.72 5.85
CA VAL A 7 0.72 16.40 5.87
C VAL A 7 -0.24 15.75 4.89
N LEU A 8 0.23 15.47 3.66
CA LEU A 8 -0.58 14.79 2.65
C LEU A 8 -0.98 13.39 3.09
N PHE A 9 -0.05 12.60 3.66
CA PHE A 9 -0.36 11.28 4.20
C PHE A 9 -1.43 11.35 5.30
N MET A 10 -1.26 12.26 6.27
CA MET A 10 -2.19 12.41 7.38
C MET A 10 -3.57 12.86 6.90
N TYR A 11 -3.63 13.84 6.00
CA TYR A 11 -4.88 14.29 5.42
C TYR A 11 -5.56 13.18 4.63
N ALA A 12 -4.81 12.44 3.81
CA ALA A 12 -5.32 11.33 3.02
C ALA A 12 -5.93 10.25 3.92
N GLY A 13 -5.15 9.77 4.90
CA GLY A 13 -5.48 8.64 5.77
C GLY A 13 -6.50 8.94 6.86
N PHE A 14 -6.66 10.19 7.29
CA PHE A 14 -7.52 10.53 8.43
C PHE A 14 -8.68 11.48 8.10
N VAL A 15 -8.68 12.13 6.93
CA VAL A 15 -9.73 13.11 6.56
C VAL A 15 -10.33 12.79 5.20
N SER A 16 -9.53 12.82 4.13
CA SER A 16 -10.09 12.79 2.76
C SER A 16 -10.91 11.54 2.45
N HIS A 17 -10.58 10.39 3.06
CA HIS A 17 -11.24 9.12 2.74
C HIS A 17 -12.72 9.06 3.14
N TRP A 18 -13.18 9.94 4.04
CA TRP A 18 -14.59 10.04 4.44
C TRP A 18 -15.23 11.38 4.10
N THR A 19 -14.45 12.36 3.63
CA THR A 19 -14.95 13.69 3.23
C THR A 19 -14.93 13.91 1.72
N GLU A 20 -14.18 13.10 0.97
CA GLU A 20 -13.95 13.26 -0.48
C GLU A 20 -14.10 11.93 -1.24
N PRO A 21 -14.31 11.97 -2.57
CA PRO A 21 -14.26 10.76 -3.39
C PRO A 21 -12.93 10.02 -3.26
N GLY A 22 -12.96 8.69 -3.08
CA GLY A 22 -11.76 7.90 -2.79
C GLY A 22 -10.63 7.98 -3.83
N HIS A 23 -10.93 8.32 -5.08
CA HIS A 23 -9.90 8.54 -6.10
C HIS A 23 -9.04 9.78 -5.83
N LEU A 24 -9.54 10.77 -5.08
CA LEU A 24 -8.76 11.91 -4.60
C LEU A 24 -7.84 11.48 -3.44
N THR A 25 -8.35 10.70 -2.48
CA THR A 25 -7.54 10.07 -1.43
C THR A 25 -6.35 9.30 -2.00
N TYR A 26 -6.59 8.50 -3.04
CA TYR A 26 -5.54 7.76 -3.74
C TYR A 26 -4.47 8.72 -4.32
N LYS A 27 -4.89 9.81 -4.97
CA LYS A 27 -3.97 10.82 -5.53
C LYS A 27 -3.14 11.53 -4.46
N TYR A 28 -3.72 11.83 -3.29
CA TYR A 28 -2.95 12.43 -2.20
C TYR A 28 -1.86 11.50 -1.67
N PHE A 29 -2.13 10.19 -1.57
CA PHE A 29 -1.08 9.23 -1.20
C PHE A 29 0.03 9.14 -2.25
N LEU A 30 -0.31 9.13 -3.55
CA LEU A 30 0.72 9.16 -4.60
C LEU A 30 1.56 10.44 -4.54
N ARG A 31 0.92 11.59 -4.34
CA ARG A 31 1.63 12.86 -4.17
C ARG A 31 2.52 12.86 -2.92
N ALA A 32 2.04 12.30 -1.80
CA ALA A 32 2.82 12.16 -0.59
C ALA A 32 4.07 11.29 -0.80
N TYR A 33 3.93 10.21 -1.58
CA TYR A 33 5.05 9.38 -2.02
C TYR A 33 6.06 10.18 -2.85
N GLU A 34 5.61 10.85 -3.93
CA GLU A 34 6.48 11.63 -4.82
C GLU A 34 7.27 12.70 -4.05
N VAL A 35 6.59 13.48 -3.21
CA VAL A 35 7.23 14.52 -2.41
C VAL A 35 8.22 13.91 -1.42
N GLY A 36 7.85 12.80 -0.77
CA GLY A 36 8.73 12.12 0.17
C GLY A 36 10.02 11.64 -0.51
N MET A 37 9.92 11.10 -1.73
CA MET A 37 11.09 10.73 -2.53
C MET A 37 11.94 11.95 -2.90
N GLN A 38 11.32 13.06 -3.32
CA GLN A 38 12.01 14.29 -3.70
C GLN A 38 12.76 14.97 -2.54
N THR A 39 12.22 14.87 -1.33
CA THR A 39 12.81 15.53 -0.14
C THR A 39 13.64 14.59 0.73
N GLY A 40 13.78 13.31 0.37
CA GLY A 40 14.49 12.31 1.17
C GLY A 40 13.72 11.78 2.38
N ASN A 41 12.42 12.07 2.50
CA ASN A 41 11.53 11.51 3.54
C ASN A 41 11.06 10.10 3.16
N ILE A 42 12.01 9.16 3.14
CA ILE A 42 11.78 7.79 2.68
C ILE A 42 10.68 7.09 3.50
N ASP A 43 10.63 7.30 4.82
CA ASP A 43 9.61 6.67 5.66
C ASP A 43 8.21 7.06 5.20
N TRP A 44 7.89 8.36 5.15
CA TRP A 44 6.58 8.83 4.69
C TRP A 44 6.30 8.48 3.24
N ALA A 45 7.33 8.43 2.38
CA ALA A 45 7.18 7.99 1.00
C ALA A 45 6.66 6.54 0.95
N MET A 46 7.31 5.63 1.66
CA MET A 46 7.00 4.19 1.63
C MET A 46 5.69 3.89 2.34
N PHE A 47 5.39 4.58 3.45
CA PHE A 47 4.07 4.54 4.07
C PHE A 47 2.96 4.97 3.12
N SER A 48 3.17 6.06 2.37
CA SER A 48 2.19 6.58 1.42
C SER A 48 1.99 5.64 0.24
N LEU A 49 3.07 5.11 -0.33
CA LEU A 49 3.02 4.15 -1.44
C LEU A 49 2.28 2.87 -1.04
N ARG A 50 2.60 2.30 0.12
CA ARG A 50 1.89 1.14 0.67
C ARG A 50 0.39 1.44 0.85
N THR A 51 0.07 2.59 1.43
CA THR A 51 -1.33 2.95 1.72
C THR A 51 -2.12 3.23 0.44
N SER A 52 -1.46 3.75 -0.60
CA SER A 52 -2.07 3.91 -1.92
C SER A 52 -2.54 2.58 -2.53
N ASN A 53 -1.80 1.48 -2.33
CA ASN A 53 -2.21 0.14 -2.79
C ASN A 53 -3.48 -0.34 -2.06
N ASN A 54 -3.60 -0.08 -0.75
CA ASN A 54 -4.83 -0.36 0.00
C ASN A 54 -5.99 0.50 -0.52
N THR A 55 -5.77 1.80 -0.75
CA THR A 55 -6.80 2.67 -1.34
C THR A 55 -7.20 2.22 -2.74
N ALA A 56 -6.26 1.74 -3.56
CA ALA A 56 -6.54 1.20 -4.88
C ALA A 56 -7.54 0.03 -4.83
N LEU A 57 -7.37 -0.87 -3.86
CA LEU A 57 -8.33 -1.94 -3.60
C LEU A 57 -9.70 -1.39 -3.16
N MET A 58 -9.73 -0.46 -2.20
CA MET A 58 -10.98 0.12 -1.70
C MET A 58 -11.79 0.88 -2.74
N ILE A 59 -11.14 1.52 -3.73
CA ILE A 59 -11.82 2.23 -4.81
C ILE A 59 -12.17 1.33 -6.00
N GLY A 60 -11.93 0.02 -5.91
CA GLY A 60 -12.30 -0.95 -6.94
C GLY A 60 -11.44 -0.91 -8.20
N LYS A 61 -10.14 -0.56 -8.09
CA LYS A 61 -9.21 -0.73 -9.22
C LYS A 61 -9.13 -2.21 -9.64
N PRO A 62 -8.86 -2.51 -10.93
CA PRO A 62 -8.70 -3.89 -11.37
C PRO A 62 -7.63 -4.64 -10.58
N LEU A 63 -7.97 -5.82 -10.06
CA LEU A 63 -7.08 -6.61 -9.19
C LEU A 63 -5.72 -6.91 -9.83
N ALA A 64 -5.70 -7.25 -11.12
CA ALA A 64 -4.46 -7.48 -11.87
C ALA A 64 -3.52 -6.26 -11.91
N CYS A 65 -4.06 -5.04 -11.90
CA CYS A 65 -3.24 -3.84 -11.80
C CYS A 65 -2.64 -3.69 -10.40
N ILE A 66 -3.44 -3.92 -9.35
CA ILE A 66 -2.99 -3.84 -7.96
C ILE A 66 -1.92 -4.90 -7.67
N GLU A 67 -2.06 -6.11 -8.20
CA GLU A 67 -1.09 -7.20 -8.10
C GLU A 67 0.29 -6.79 -8.64
N LYS A 68 0.31 -6.20 -9.84
CA LYS A 68 1.52 -5.67 -10.47
C LYS A 68 2.12 -4.50 -9.69
N GLU A 69 1.27 -3.59 -9.20
CA GLU A 69 1.69 -2.45 -8.36
C GLU A 69 2.35 -2.96 -7.06
N CYS A 70 1.76 -3.97 -6.40
CA CYS A 70 2.30 -4.58 -5.17
C CYS A 70 3.72 -5.14 -5.39
N LYS A 71 3.94 -5.94 -6.43
CA LYS A 71 5.27 -6.48 -6.78
C LYS A 71 6.31 -5.38 -6.91
N SER A 72 6.00 -4.37 -7.73
CA SER A 72 6.91 -3.24 -7.99
C SER A 72 7.21 -2.44 -6.71
N CYS A 73 6.20 -2.24 -5.86
CA CYS A 73 6.35 -1.54 -4.59
C CYS A 73 7.20 -2.32 -3.58
N ILE A 74 7.08 -3.65 -3.53
CA ILE A 74 7.87 -4.51 -2.64
C ILE A 74 9.35 -4.48 -3.04
N GLU A 75 9.65 -4.60 -4.33
CA GLU A 75 11.02 -4.49 -4.86
C GLU A 75 11.66 -3.15 -4.46
N LEU A 76 10.92 -2.05 -4.63
CA LEU A 76 11.37 -0.72 -4.20
C LEU A 76 11.59 -0.66 -2.68
N MET A 77 10.66 -1.16 -1.88
CA MET A 77 10.79 -1.12 -0.41
C MET A 77 11.96 -1.98 0.09
N HIS A 78 12.35 -3.03 -0.63
CA HIS A 78 13.56 -3.80 -0.34
C HIS A 78 14.82 -2.96 -0.54
N GLU A 79 14.90 -2.19 -1.64
CA GLU A 79 16.01 -1.27 -1.92
C GLU A 79 16.20 -0.26 -0.78
N TYR A 80 15.09 0.29 -0.27
CA TYR A 80 15.07 1.24 0.84
C TYR A 80 15.08 0.61 2.24
N LYS A 81 15.21 -0.72 2.36
CA LYS A 81 15.29 -1.47 3.62
C LYS A 81 14.07 -1.32 4.55
N GLN A 82 12.87 -1.12 3.99
CA GLN A 82 11.63 -0.83 4.72
C GLN A 82 10.85 -2.10 5.11
N LYS A 83 11.47 -2.98 5.90
CA LYS A 83 10.93 -4.32 6.25
C LYS A 83 9.51 -4.30 6.82
N ASN A 84 9.21 -3.38 7.72
CA ASN A 84 7.90 -3.31 8.37
C ASN A 84 6.80 -2.92 7.37
N VAL A 85 7.11 -2.03 6.43
CA VAL A 85 6.15 -1.59 5.39
C VAL A 85 5.86 -2.72 4.41
N ILE A 86 6.89 -3.53 4.09
CA ILE A 86 6.76 -4.71 3.24
C ILE A 86 5.75 -5.70 3.83
N ASN A 87 5.86 -6.05 5.12
CA ASN A 87 4.96 -7.02 5.75
C ASN A 87 3.48 -6.64 5.60
N TRP A 88 3.15 -5.36 5.72
CA TRP A 88 1.77 -4.89 5.49
C TRP A 88 1.35 -4.93 4.02
N LEU A 89 2.28 -4.66 3.10
CA LEU A 89 1.99 -4.72 1.68
C LEU A 89 1.81 -6.17 1.20
N LEU A 90 2.55 -7.12 1.78
CA LEU A 90 2.36 -8.56 1.53
C LEU A 90 0.94 -9.01 1.86
N SER A 91 0.33 -8.47 2.93
CA SER A 91 -1.08 -8.75 3.27
C SER A 91 -2.05 -8.27 2.22
N ILE A 92 -1.81 -7.08 1.63
CA ILE A 92 -2.63 -6.57 0.53
C ILE A 92 -2.42 -7.42 -0.73
N TRP A 93 -1.18 -7.79 -1.04
CA TRP A 93 -0.90 -8.62 -2.20
C TRP A 93 -1.56 -10.00 -2.09
N GLN A 94 -1.44 -10.68 -0.95
CA GLN A 94 -2.10 -11.97 -0.73
C GLN A 94 -3.62 -11.85 -0.77
N LEU A 95 -4.19 -10.78 -0.21
CA LEU A 95 -5.63 -10.52 -0.34
C LEU A 95 -6.06 -10.36 -1.80
N VAL A 96 -5.27 -9.65 -2.61
CA VAL A 96 -5.54 -9.48 -4.05
C VAL A 96 -5.48 -10.83 -4.77
N LEU A 97 -4.49 -11.68 -4.48
CA LEU A 97 -4.39 -13.02 -5.05
C LEU A 97 -5.60 -13.90 -4.66
N ASN A 98 -5.99 -13.88 -3.38
CA ASN A 98 -7.18 -14.58 -2.89
C ASN A 98 -8.45 -14.15 -3.65
N LEU A 99 -8.63 -12.84 -3.86
CA LEU A 99 -9.78 -12.29 -4.60
C LEU A 99 -9.73 -12.61 -6.10
N MET A 100 -8.54 -12.89 -6.65
CA MET A 100 -8.36 -13.37 -8.02
C MET A 100 -8.60 -14.89 -8.16
N GLY A 101 -8.85 -15.60 -7.06
CA GLY A 101 -9.05 -17.05 -7.04
C GLY A 101 -7.77 -17.87 -6.92
N ASP A 102 -6.64 -17.23 -6.60
CA ASP A 102 -5.33 -17.88 -6.39
C ASP A 102 -5.14 -18.25 -4.91
N SER A 103 -6.13 -18.98 -4.35
CA SER A 103 -6.12 -19.45 -2.96
C SER A 103 -7.13 -20.58 -2.74
N ASP A 104 -6.80 -21.52 -1.85
CA ASP A 104 -7.74 -22.58 -1.43
C ASP A 104 -8.90 -22.02 -0.58
N ASP A 105 -8.61 -21.10 0.36
CA ASP A 105 -9.60 -20.37 1.16
C ASP A 105 -9.31 -18.86 1.10
N PRO A 106 -10.15 -18.05 0.44
CA PRO A 106 -9.87 -16.62 0.25
C PRO A 106 -9.90 -15.81 1.55
N ARG A 107 -10.37 -16.38 2.67
CA ARG A 107 -10.41 -15.73 3.99
C ARG A 107 -9.10 -15.85 4.76
N VAL A 108 -8.21 -16.74 4.32
CA VAL A 108 -6.92 -17.00 4.96
C VAL A 108 -5.83 -16.33 4.12
N LEU A 109 -5.04 -15.43 4.73
CA LEU A 109 -3.95 -14.74 4.03
C LEU A 109 -2.68 -15.62 3.98
N SER A 110 -2.81 -16.79 3.38
CA SER A 110 -1.75 -17.79 3.28
C SER A 110 -1.66 -18.28 1.83
N GLY A 111 -0.51 -18.07 1.19
CA GLY A 111 -0.32 -18.37 -0.23
C GLY A 111 1.03 -17.88 -0.75
N HIS A 112 1.08 -17.48 -2.02
CA HIS A 112 2.30 -17.09 -2.71
C HIS A 112 3.02 -15.89 -2.07
N ALA A 113 2.27 -14.88 -1.64
CA ALA A 113 2.83 -13.62 -1.17
C ALA A 113 3.18 -13.64 0.33
N MET A 114 2.43 -14.36 1.16
CA MET A 114 2.73 -14.49 2.59
C MET A 114 2.06 -15.70 3.23
N GLN A 115 2.47 -16.00 4.46
CA GLN A 115 1.80 -16.91 5.39
C GLN A 115 1.34 -16.11 6.61
N GLN A 116 0.04 -16.09 6.89
CA GLN A 116 -0.50 -15.31 8.02
C GLN A 116 0.07 -15.79 9.37
N GLU A 117 0.32 -17.09 9.51
CA GLU A 117 0.85 -17.72 10.73
C GLU A 117 2.24 -17.22 11.11
N ASP A 118 3.04 -16.75 10.14
CA ASP A 118 4.38 -16.24 10.41
C ASP A 118 4.38 -14.82 11.00
N LEU A 119 3.26 -14.09 10.90
CA LEU A 119 3.10 -12.75 11.48
C LEU A 119 2.43 -12.76 12.87
N LEU A 120 1.90 -13.90 13.31
CA LEU A 120 1.19 -14.06 14.59
C LEU A 120 2.08 -14.59 15.74
N LYS A 121 3.36 -14.85 15.46
CA LYS A 121 4.37 -15.33 16.41
C LYS A 121 5.12 -14.16 17.03
#